data_AF-A0AAU9VR95-F1
#
_entry.id   AF-A0AAU9VR95-F1
#
_cell.length_a   1.000
_cell.length_b   1.000
_cell.length_c   1.000
_cell.angle_alpha   90.00
_cell.angle_beta   90.00
_cell.angle_gamma   90.00
#
_symmetry.space_group_name_H-M   'P 1'
#
loop_
_entity.id
_entity.type
_entity.pdbx_description
1 polymer ?
#
loop_
_entity_poly.entity_id
_entity_poly.type
_entity_poly.pdbx_seq_one_letter_code
_entity_poly.pdbx_strand_id
1 'polypeptide(L)'
;MFLAKQKSKDLTSGTLSELTRFQAFECRFPHLKRHSGKVEVHDQPKQQSNLLSLQYIPDRHTLESWRDEMRRVKDSNLKSYCFAESSLGCFDDDGIKGMLRITEAIYIKRAVEKELDWFASTYPRPLSVISHPATNSIKKFQNLIYGEKFDKQVDGLQMSPNEMANVCCDRWISSDHVHWLLDDLNISQKKTL
;
A
#
# COMPACT_ATOMS: atom_id res chain seq x y z
N MET A 1 21.11 3.77 -9.49
CA MET A 1 21.32 4.35 -8.15
C MET A 1 20.30 5.48 -7.97
N PHE A 2 19.15 5.20 -7.36
CA PHE A 2 18.11 6.21 -7.13
C PHE A 2 18.52 7.08 -5.94
N LEU A 3 19.12 8.24 -6.21
CA LEU A 3 19.36 9.29 -5.22
C LEU A 3 18.04 10.00 -4.90
N ALA A 4 17.18 9.36 -4.12
CA ALA A 4 15.93 9.95 -3.62
C ALA A 4 16.07 10.31 -2.14
N LYS A 5 17.04 11.17 -1.81
CA LYS A 5 17.08 11.90 -0.54
C LYS A 5 17.03 13.38 -0.86
N GLN A 6 15.84 14.01 -0.85
CA GLN A 6 15.63 15.41 -0.36
C GLN A 6 14.31 16.12 -0.72
N LYS A 7 13.30 15.49 -1.34
CA LYS A 7 12.00 16.16 -1.56
C LYS A 7 10.83 15.27 -1.22
N SER A 8 10.66 14.99 0.07
CA SER A 8 9.49 14.24 0.50
C SER A 8 8.25 15.12 0.45
N LYS A 9 7.21 14.67 -0.25
CA LYS A 9 5.95 15.38 -0.43
C LYS A 9 5.01 15.08 0.74
N ASP A 10 4.26 16.09 1.18
CA ASP A 10 3.24 15.94 2.22
C ASP A 10 2.01 15.17 1.70
N LEU A 11 1.32 14.52 2.62
CA LEU A 11 0.11 13.77 2.35
C LEU A 11 -1.08 14.73 2.16
N THR A 12 -1.84 14.61 1.07
CA THR A 12 -3.08 15.39 0.84
C THR A 12 -4.30 14.47 0.78
N SER A 13 -5.50 15.03 1.01
CA SER A 13 -6.74 14.24 1.06
C SER A 13 -7.09 13.53 -0.26
N GLY A 14 -6.63 14.06 -1.40
CA GLY A 14 -6.80 13.45 -2.72
C GLY A 14 -5.73 12.43 -3.11
N THR A 15 -4.61 12.34 -2.38
CA THR A 15 -3.46 11.53 -2.84
C THR A 15 -3.71 10.03 -2.68
N LEU A 16 -4.28 9.58 -1.55
CA LEU A 16 -4.20 8.17 -1.14
C LEU A 16 -4.78 7.14 -2.13
N SER A 17 -5.89 7.43 -2.80
CA SER A 17 -6.52 6.53 -3.77
C SER A 17 -5.91 6.59 -5.18
N GLU A 18 -5.04 7.55 -5.42
CA GLU A 18 -4.41 7.77 -6.72
C GLU A 18 -2.88 7.65 -6.68
N LEU A 19 -2.32 7.37 -5.50
CA LEU A 19 -0.89 7.21 -5.31
C LEU A 19 -0.37 6.08 -6.21
N THR A 20 0.68 6.37 -6.97
CA THR A 20 1.53 5.33 -7.55
C THR A 20 2.50 4.81 -6.48
N ARG A 21 3.11 3.64 -6.69
CA ARG A 21 4.14 3.11 -5.78
C ARG A 21 5.32 4.08 -5.62
N PHE A 22 5.71 4.74 -6.71
CA PHE A 22 6.74 5.78 -6.67
C PHE A 22 6.33 6.98 -5.80
N GLN A 23 5.09 7.45 -5.94
CA GLN A 23 4.60 8.56 -5.13
C GLN A 23 4.51 8.18 -3.64
N ALA A 24 4.06 6.96 -3.31
CA ALA A 24 4.07 6.46 -1.94
C ALA A 24 5.50 6.42 -1.37
N PHE A 25 6.49 6.03 -2.18
CA PHE A 25 7.89 6.07 -1.78
C PHE A 25 8.38 7.49 -1.49
N GLU A 26 8.01 8.48 -2.33
CA GLU A 26 8.37 9.89 -2.12
C GLU A 26 7.65 10.54 -0.91
N CYS A 27 6.45 10.07 -0.55
CA CYS A 27 5.64 10.67 0.52
C CYS A 27 6.21 10.49 1.93
N ARG A 28 5.95 11.48 2.78
CA ARG A 28 6.14 11.42 4.24
C ARG A 28 4.87 10.89 4.86
N PHE A 29 5.00 9.83 5.66
CA PHE A 29 3.89 9.25 6.40
C PHE A 29 4.17 9.32 7.91
N PRO A 30 3.11 9.41 8.73
CA PRO A 30 3.22 9.24 10.17
C PRO A 30 3.71 7.84 10.55
N HIS A 31 4.22 7.71 11.77
CA HIS A 31 4.71 6.42 12.27
C HIS A 31 3.55 5.53 12.73
N LEU A 32 3.61 4.23 12.42
CA LEU A 32 2.69 3.24 12.98
C LEU A 32 3.08 2.91 14.42
N LYS A 33 2.10 2.94 15.33
CA LYS A 33 2.28 2.57 16.72
C LYS A 33 1.03 1.89 17.25
N ARG A 34 1.17 0.86 18.09
CA ARG A 34 0.02 0.32 18.84
C ARG A 34 -0.51 1.38 19.79
N HIS A 35 -1.82 1.57 19.78
CA HIS A 35 -2.49 2.52 20.66
C HIS A 35 -3.64 1.84 21.38
N SER A 36 -3.78 2.17 22.66
CA SER A 36 -4.98 1.90 23.42
C SER A 36 -5.96 3.06 23.22
N GLY A 37 -7.19 2.74 22.88
CA GLY A 37 -8.32 3.66 22.82
C GLY A 37 -9.61 2.86 22.91
N LYS A 38 -10.73 3.56 23.12
CA LYS A 38 -12.05 2.95 23.27
C LYS A 38 -13.01 3.59 22.28
N VAL A 39 -14.02 2.83 21.87
CA VAL A 39 -15.15 3.40 21.15
C VAL A 39 -16.16 3.91 22.16
N GLU A 40 -16.47 5.20 22.08
CA GLU A 40 -17.40 5.90 22.96
C GLU A 40 -18.63 6.37 22.17
N VAL A 41 -19.76 6.43 22.87
CA VAL A 41 -21.06 6.82 22.31
C VAL A 41 -21.48 8.16 22.85
N HIS A 42 -21.91 9.03 21.96
CA HIS A 42 -22.30 10.38 22.29
C HIS A 42 -23.64 10.76 21.68
N ASP A 43 -24.41 11.56 22.42
CA ASP A 43 -25.69 12.11 21.97
C ASP A 43 -25.52 13.25 20.95
N GLN A 44 -24.30 13.82 20.87
CA GLN A 44 -23.96 14.94 19.99
C GLN A 44 -22.67 14.64 19.20
N PRO A 45 -22.50 15.23 18.00
CA PRO A 45 -21.29 15.07 17.22
C PRO A 45 -20.09 15.74 17.91
N LYS A 46 -18.93 15.08 17.88
CA LYS A 46 -17.66 15.62 18.38
C LYS A 46 -16.80 16.18 17.25
N GLN A 47 -16.00 17.19 17.59
CA GLN A 47 -14.99 17.75 16.70
C GLN A 47 -13.94 16.68 16.36
N GLN A 48 -13.75 16.42 15.07
CA GLN A 48 -12.81 15.44 14.57
C GLN A 48 -11.38 15.96 14.62
N SER A 49 -10.45 15.08 14.98
CA SER A 49 -9.02 15.40 14.93
C SER A 49 -8.51 15.34 13.48
N ASN A 50 -7.62 16.27 13.10
CA ASN A 50 -7.08 16.32 11.75
C ASN A 50 -6.08 15.19 11.50
N LEU A 51 -6.47 14.22 10.68
CA LEU A 51 -5.66 13.05 10.30
C LEU A 51 -4.27 13.43 9.78
N LEU A 52 -4.17 14.47 8.96
CA LEU A 52 -2.91 14.87 8.31
C LEU A 52 -1.92 15.52 9.28
N SER A 53 -2.39 15.93 10.46
CA SER A 53 -1.56 16.53 11.51
C SER A 53 -1.01 15.51 12.50
N LEU A 54 -1.44 14.24 12.40
CA LEU A 54 -1.02 13.19 13.32
C LEU A 54 0.45 12.81 13.06
N GLN A 55 1.24 12.75 14.12
CA GLN A 55 2.60 12.22 14.06
C GLN A 55 2.61 10.67 14.06
N TYR A 56 1.59 10.07 14.66
CA TYR A 56 1.42 8.64 14.83
C TYR A 56 0.02 8.20 14.41
N ILE A 57 -0.08 7.03 13.78
CA ILE A 57 -1.36 6.38 13.48
C ILE A 57 -1.40 5.01 14.17
N PRO A 58 -2.56 4.60 14.74
CA PRO A 58 -2.74 3.25 15.27
C PRO A 58 -2.44 2.18 14.22
N ASP A 59 -1.96 1.01 14.63
CA ASP A 59 -1.76 -0.09 13.69
C ASP A 59 -3.09 -0.60 13.10
N ARG A 60 -3.00 -1.33 11.98
CA ARG A 60 -4.17 -1.85 11.25
C ARG A 60 -5.11 -2.64 12.16
N HIS A 61 -4.57 -3.49 13.02
CA HIS A 61 -5.34 -4.31 13.96
C HIS A 61 -6.17 -3.44 14.92
N THR A 62 -5.56 -2.38 15.48
CA THR A 62 -6.26 -1.45 16.36
C THR A 62 -7.40 -0.73 15.63
N LEU A 63 -7.13 -0.23 14.41
CA LEU A 63 -8.12 0.47 13.59
C LEU A 63 -9.30 -0.44 13.21
N GLU A 64 -9.03 -1.70 12.84
CA GLU A 64 -10.05 -2.70 12.53
C GLU A 64 -10.89 -3.04 13.77
N SER A 65 -10.26 -3.20 14.93
CA SER A 65 -10.95 -3.42 16.19
C SER A 65 -11.92 -2.28 16.53
N TRP A 66 -11.49 -1.02 16.39
CA TRP A 66 -12.36 0.14 16.62
C TRP A 66 -13.52 0.18 15.63
N ARG A 67 -13.28 -0.13 14.35
CA ARG A 67 -14.34 -0.15 13.33
C ARG A 67 -15.37 -1.24 13.60
N ASP A 68 -14.95 -2.41 14.06
CA ASP A 68 -15.86 -3.51 14.39
C ASP A 68 -16.66 -3.24 15.67
N GLU A 69 -16.05 -2.58 16.65
CA GLU A 69 -16.75 -2.10 17.84
C GLU A 69 -17.78 -1.00 17.50
N MET A 70 -17.41 -0.01 16.69
CA MET A 70 -18.34 1.00 16.18
C MET A 70 -19.54 0.39 15.45
N ARG A 71 -19.32 -0.64 14.64
CA ARG A 71 -20.41 -1.32 13.93
C ARG A 71 -21.39 -1.97 14.92
N ARG A 72 -20.88 -2.73 15.89
CA ARG A 72 -21.68 -3.37 16.94
C ARG A 72 -22.51 -2.37 17.74
N VAL A 73 -21.92 -1.22 18.05
CA VAL A 73 -22.61 -0.15 18.78
C VAL A 73 -23.70 0.51 17.92
N LYS A 74 -23.42 0.81 16.65
CA LYS A 74 -24.42 1.38 15.71
C LYS A 74 -25.61 0.44 15.51
N ASP A 75 -25.36 -0.86 15.39
CA ASP A 75 -26.42 -1.88 15.26
C ASP A 75 -27.32 -1.92 16.50
N SER A 76 -26.78 -1.59 17.67
CA SER A 76 -27.51 -1.55 18.95
C SER A 76 -28.23 -0.23 19.21
N ASN A 77 -27.75 0.89 18.63
CA ASN A 77 -28.30 2.23 18.93
C ASN A 77 -28.17 3.21 17.74
N LEU A 78 -29.09 3.08 16.78
CA LEU A 78 -29.13 3.79 15.48
C LEU A 78 -29.12 5.34 15.55
N LYS A 79 -29.47 5.94 16.69
CA LYS A 79 -29.56 7.41 16.84
C LYS A 79 -28.32 8.06 17.45
N SER A 80 -27.29 7.29 17.78
CA SER A 80 -26.13 7.77 18.52
C SER A 80 -24.89 7.99 17.64
N TYR A 81 -24.07 8.98 18.01
CA TYR A 81 -22.79 9.23 17.35
C TYR A 81 -21.71 8.37 18.01
N CYS A 82 -20.98 7.59 17.20
CA CYS A 82 -19.91 6.72 17.68
C CYS A 82 -18.55 7.27 17.27
N PHE A 83 -17.64 7.40 18.23
CA PHE A 83 -16.28 7.88 17.99
C PHE A 83 -15.25 6.96 18.66
N ALA A 84 -14.09 6.79 18.04
CA ALA A 84 -12.93 6.17 18.65
C ALA A 84 -12.11 7.25 19.34
N GLU A 85 -11.97 7.13 20.66
CA GLU A 85 -11.25 8.08 21.49
C GLU A 85 -9.96 7.47 22.03
N SER A 86 -8.89 8.23 21.86
CA SER A 86 -7.56 7.85 22.34
C SER A 86 -6.74 9.09 22.67
N SER A 87 -5.52 8.88 23.15
CA SER A 87 -4.55 9.97 23.33
C SER A 87 -4.19 10.70 22.03
N LEU A 88 -4.53 10.15 20.86
CA LEU A 88 -4.29 10.77 19.55
C LEU A 88 -5.42 11.70 19.12
N GLY A 89 -6.58 11.64 19.80
CA GLY A 89 -7.75 12.42 19.45
C GLY A 89 -9.01 11.57 19.29
N CYS A 90 -9.98 12.17 18.61
CA CYS A 90 -11.33 11.65 18.40
C CYS A 90 -11.58 11.47 16.90
N PHE A 91 -12.01 10.26 16.53
CA PHE A 91 -12.17 9.85 15.12
C PHE A 91 -13.49 9.11 14.90
N ASP A 92 -14.23 9.48 13.87
CA ASP A 92 -15.40 8.77 13.36
C ASP A 92 -14.99 7.65 12.38
N ASP A 93 -15.99 6.95 11.84
CA ASP A 93 -15.78 5.85 10.88
C ASP A 93 -15.01 6.31 9.62
N ASP A 94 -15.25 7.53 9.13
CA ASP A 94 -14.55 8.05 7.95
C ASP A 94 -13.10 8.45 8.28
N GLY A 95 -12.87 8.99 9.48
CA GLY A 95 -11.55 9.20 10.05
C GLY A 95 -10.74 7.90 10.14
N ILE A 96 -11.36 6.83 10.64
CA ILE A 96 -10.75 5.50 10.72
C ILE A 96 -10.47 4.93 9.32
N LYS A 97 -11.39 5.06 8.36
CA LYS A 97 -11.14 4.67 6.95
C LYS A 97 -9.95 5.42 6.35
N GLY A 98 -9.84 6.72 6.64
CA GLY A 98 -8.69 7.53 6.24
C GLY A 98 -7.37 6.99 6.81
N MET A 99 -7.34 6.69 8.11
CA MET A 99 -6.17 6.10 8.78
C MET A 99 -5.79 4.72 8.23
N LEU A 100 -6.77 3.89 7.87
CA LEU A 100 -6.53 2.59 7.23
C LEU A 100 -5.84 2.75 5.87
N ARG A 101 -6.29 3.70 5.04
CA ARG A 101 -5.63 4.02 3.76
C ARG A 101 -4.20 4.52 3.94
N ILE A 102 -3.95 5.34 4.97
CA ILE A 102 -2.58 5.78 5.28
C ILE A 102 -1.70 4.59 5.70
N THR A 103 -2.26 3.69 6.51
CA THR A 103 -1.57 2.47 6.96
C THR A 103 -1.18 1.58 5.78
N GLU A 104 -2.07 1.42 4.81
CA GLU A 104 -1.81 0.72 3.56
C GLU A 104 -0.69 1.37 2.75
N ALA A 105 -0.74 2.70 2.56
CA ALA A 105 0.31 3.43 1.85
C ALA A 105 1.69 3.32 2.53
N ILE A 106 1.74 3.27 3.87
CA ILE A 106 2.97 2.99 4.64
C ILE A 106 3.50 1.59 4.33
N TYR A 107 2.63 0.57 4.25
CA TYR A 107 3.06 -0.79 3.90
C TYR A 107 3.61 -0.86 2.47
N ILE A 108 2.97 -0.18 1.52
CA ILE A 108 3.45 -0.07 0.14
C ILE A 108 4.84 0.58 0.11
N LYS A 109 5.02 1.71 0.80
CA LYS A 109 6.33 2.38 0.88
C LYS A 109 7.42 1.44 1.40
N ARG A 110 7.15 0.71 2.50
CA ARG A 110 8.09 -0.26 3.07
C ARG A 110 8.40 -1.43 2.12
N ALA A 111 7.41 -1.87 1.34
CA ALA A 111 7.61 -2.90 0.32
C ALA A 111 8.54 -2.38 -0.79
N VAL A 112 8.28 -1.17 -1.29
CA VAL A 112 9.13 -0.52 -2.31
C VAL A 112 10.56 -0.31 -1.79
N GLU A 113 10.73 0.13 -0.55
CA GLU A 113 12.06 0.26 0.08
C GLU A 113 12.82 -1.09 0.05
N LYS A 114 12.17 -2.18 0.47
CA LYS A 114 12.76 -3.53 0.42
C LYS A 114 13.08 -3.98 -1.00
N GLU A 115 12.20 -3.70 -1.97
CA GLU A 115 12.41 -4.02 -3.38
C GLU A 115 13.63 -3.28 -3.94
N LEU A 116 13.75 -1.98 -3.66
CA LEU A 116 14.89 -1.18 -4.10
C LEU A 116 16.21 -1.63 -3.46
N ASP A 117 16.18 -1.95 -2.16
CA ASP A 117 17.34 -2.52 -1.46
C ASP A 117 17.73 -3.88 -2.04
N TRP A 118 16.75 -4.71 -2.38
CA TRP A 118 16.97 -5.98 -3.09
C TRP A 118 17.60 -5.75 -4.48
N PHE A 119 17.05 -4.85 -5.30
CA PHE A 119 17.61 -4.54 -6.62
C PHE A 119 19.05 -4.00 -6.55
N ALA A 120 19.40 -3.29 -5.48
CA ALA A 120 20.74 -2.74 -5.30
C ALA A 120 21.76 -3.75 -4.74
N SER A 121 21.30 -4.89 -4.23
CA SER A 121 22.14 -5.89 -3.58
C SER A 121 22.83 -6.81 -4.60
N THR A 122 24.09 -7.15 -4.34
CA THR A 122 24.85 -8.11 -5.14
C THR A 122 24.57 -9.52 -4.65
N TYR A 123 23.81 -10.30 -5.43
CA TYR A 123 23.51 -11.70 -5.13
C TYR A 123 24.33 -12.66 -6.00
N PRO A 124 24.69 -13.84 -5.47
CA PRO A 124 25.27 -14.92 -6.27
C PRO A 124 24.27 -15.34 -7.36
N ARG A 125 24.72 -15.34 -8.61
CA ARG A 125 23.91 -15.75 -9.74
C ARG A 125 23.72 -17.26 -9.74
N PRO A 126 22.48 -17.79 -9.80
CA PRO A 126 22.28 -19.20 -10.07
C PRO A 126 22.93 -19.57 -11.41
N LEU A 127 23.68 -20.68 -11.44
CA LEU A 127 24.39 -21.15 -12.64
C LEU A 127 23.46 -21.41 -13.84
N SER A 128 22.15 -21.56 -13.59
CA SER A 128 21.09 -21.75 -14.59
C SER A 128 20.66 -20.47 -15.31
N VAL A 129 21.07 -19.28 -14.86
CA VAL A 129 20.68 -18.00 -15.49
C VAL A 129 21.71 -17.59 -16.53
N ILE A 130 21.41 -17.93 -17.79
CA ILE A 130 22.33 -17.85 -18.93
C ILE A 130 22.48 -16.42 -19.46
N SER A 131 21.48 -15.56 -19.28
CA SER A 131 21.50 -14.16 -19.74
C SER A 131 20.90 -13.21 -18.72
N HIS A 132 21.38 -11.96 -18.72
CA HIS A 132 20.70 -10.88 -18.01
C HIS A 132 19.63 -10.32 -18.95
N PRO A 133 18.45 -9.94 -18.43
CA PRO A 133 17.49 -9.25 -19.26
C PRO A 133 18.08 -7.94 -19.78
N ALA A 134 17.69 -7.56 -21.00
CA ALA A 134 18.14 -6.31 -21.58
C ALA A 134 17.76 -5.14 -20.67
N THR A 135 18.68 -4.18 -20.49
CA THR A 135 18.48 -2.99 -19.64
C THR A 135 17.19 -2.24 -19.97
N ASN A 136 16.78 -2.22 -21.23
CA ASN A 136 15.55 -1.58 -21.67
C ASN A 136 14.28 -2.32 -21.17
N SER A 137 14.29 -3.65 -21.13
CA SER A 137 13.18 -4.43 -20.59
C SER A 137 13.06 -4.25 -19.09
N ILE A 138 14.19 -4.23 -18.37
CA ILE A 138 14.22 -3.93 -16.93
C ILE A 138 13.61 -2.56 -16.64
N LYS A 139 13.99 -1.53 -17.40
CA LYS A 139 13.45 -0.17 -17.24
C LYS A 139 11.95 -0.09 -17.53
N LYS A 140 11.47 -0.76 -18.59
CA LYS A 140 10.03 -0.81 -18.91
C LYS A 140 9.24 -1.45 -17.78
N PHE A 141 9.73 -2.56 -17.25
CA PHE A 141 9.10 -3.27 -16.16
C PHE A 141 9.09 -2.45 -14.86
N GLN A 142 10.22 -1.82 -14.51
CA GLN A 142 10.29 -0.91 -13.37
C GLN A 142 9.31 0.26 -13.52
N ASN A 143 9.22 0.87 -14.69
CA ASN A 143 8.25 1.94 -14.94
C ASN A 143 6.81 1.46 -14.78
N LEU A 144 6.49 0.23 -15.21
CA LEU A 144 5.18 -0.36 -15.04
C LEU A 144 4.83 -0.55 -13.56
N ILE A 145 5.76 -1.09 -12.78
CA ILE A 145 5.55 -1.31 -11.33
C ILE A 145 5.43 0.02 -10.60
N TYR A 146 6.37 0.95 -10.83
CA TYR A 146 6.50 2.15 -10.00
C TYR A 146 5.62 3.32 -10.47
N GLY A 147 5.34 3.40 -11.78
CA GLY A 147 4.68 4.53 -12.42
C GLY A 147 3.16 4.39 -12.56
N GLU A 148 2.63 3.18 -12.57
CA GLU A 148 1.17 2.95 -12.67
C GLU A 148 0.48 2.97 -11.30
N LYS A 149 -0.85 3.17 -11.32
CA LYS A 149 -1.68 3.02 -10.10
C LYS A 149 -1.61 1.58 -9.61
N PHE A 150 -1.27 1.38 -8.34
CA PHE A 150 -0.84 0.06 -7.85
C PHE A 150 -1.95 -1.00 -7.82
N ASP A 151 -3.21 -0.58 -7.69
CA ASP A 151 -4.39 -1.47 -7.69
C ASP A 151 -5.08 -1.58 -9.06
N LYS A 152 -4.65 -0.76 -10.04
CA LYS A 152 -5.26 -0.78 -11.36
C LYS A 152 -4.69 -1.96 -12.14
N GLN A 153 -5.55 -2.85 -12.62
CA GLN A 153 -5.12 -3.90 -13.55
C GLN A 153 -4.44 -3.27 -14.76
N VAL A 154 -3.29 -3.83 -15.13
CA VAL A 154 -2.61 -3.45 -16.36
C VAL A 154 -3.30 -4.14 -17.53
N ASP A 155 -3.69 -3.35 -18.52
CA ASP A 155 -4.37 -3.83 -19.72
C ASP A 155 -3.53 -4.93 -20.40
N GLY A 156 -4.17 -6.07 -20.66
CA GLY A 156 -3.55 -7.23 -21.28
C GLY A 156 -2.77 -8.17 -20.35
N LEU A 157 -2.54 -7.80 -19.08
CA LEU A 157 -1.84 -8.66 -18.11
C LEU A 157 -2.76 -9.24 -17.04
N GLN A 158 -4.00 -8.75 -16.92
CA GLN A 158 -5.00 -9.11 -15.89
C GLN A 158 -4.44 -9.09 -14.45
N MET A 159 -3.33 -8.38 -14.23
CA MET A 159 -2.64 -8.25 -12.96
C MET A 159 -2.40 -6.77 -12.69
N SER A 160 -2.55 -6.39 -11.43
CA SER A 160 -2.16 -5.09 -10.91
C SER A 160 -0.64 -5.00 -10.73
N PRO A 161 -0.06 -3.79 -10.75
CA PRO A 161 1.35 -3.58 -10.40
C PRO A 161 1.72 -4.17 -9.03
N ASN A 162 0.81 -4.17 -8.07
CA ASN A 162 1.03 -4.76 -6.75
C ASN A 162 1.18 -6.29 -6.79
N GLU A 163 0.29 -6.98 -7.53
CA GLU A 163 0.39 -8.42 -7.74
C GLU A 163 1.69 -8.80 -8.46
N MET A 164 2.08 -8.03 -9.49
CA MET A 164 3.33 -8.24 -10.21
C MET A 164 4.56 -8.06 -9.31
N ALA A 165 4.56 -7.06 -8.44
CA ALA A 165 5.66 -6.82 -7.49
C ALA A 165 5.80 -7.96 -6.46
N ASN A 166 4.70 -8.43 -5.89
CA ASN A 166 4.71 -9.56 -4.95
C ASN A 166 5.26 -10.84 -5.59
N VAL A 167 4.81 -11.16 -6.82
CA VAL A 167 5.31 -12.30 -7.58
C VAL A 167 6.83 -12.21 -7.80
N CYS A 168 7.36 -11.01 -8.03
CA CYS A 168 8.81 -10.82 -8.19
C CYS A 168 9.60 -11.00 -6.89
N CYS A 169 9.08 -10.49 -5.78
CA CYS A 169 9.72 -10.60 -4.46
C CYS A 169 9.73 -12.04 -3.94
N ASP A 170 8.63 -12.78 -4.13
CA ASP A 170 8.46 -14.12 -3.56
C ASP A 170 9.18 -15.22 -4.34
N ARG A 171 9.42 -15.02 -5.65
CA ARG A 171 9.87 -16.10 -6.54
C ARG A 171 11.23 -15.89 -7.20
N TRP A 172 11.99 -14.86 -6.82
CA TRP A 172 13.32 -14.59 -7.44
C TRP A 172 13.23 -14.52 -8.98
N ILE A 173 12.15 -13.91 -9.46
CA ILE A 173 11.83 -13.91 -10.88
C ILE A 173 12.65 -12.79 -11.51
N SER A 174 13.78 -13.15 -12.12
CA SER A 174 14.44 -12.26 -13.09
C SER A 174 13.41 -11.81 -14.14
N SER A 175 13.59 -10.66 -14.79
CA SER A 175 12.57 -10.21 -15.75
C SER A 175 12.34 -11.19 -16.92
N ASP A 176 13.24 -12.16 -17.14
CA ASP A 176 13.06 -13.27 -18.08
C ASP A 176 12.02 -14.28 -17.58
N HIS A 177 11.98 -14.55 -16.27
CA HIS A 177 10.92 -15.37 -15.67
C HIS A 177 9.57 -14.63 -15.67
N VAL A 178 9.55 -13.29 -15.57
CA VAL A 178 8.32 -12.50 -15.74
C VAL A 178 7.85 -12.61 -17.18
N HIS A 179 8.74 -12.41 -18.16
CA HIS A 179 8.39 -12.55 -19.58
C HIS A 179 7.91 -13.96 -19.92
N TRP A 180 8.59 -14.99 -19.40
CA TRP A 180 8.16 -16.38 -19.56
C TRP A 180 6.78 -16.62 -18.95
N LEU A 181 6.52 -16.13 -17.74
CA LEU A 181 5.22 -16.24 -17.09
C LEU A 181 4.11 -15.52 -17.87
N LEU A 182 4.40 -14.33 -18.39
CA LEU A 182 3.46 -13.55 -19.20
C LEU A 182 3.17 -14.21 -20.55
N ASP A 183 4.17 -14.79 -21.20
CA ASP A 183 3.97 -15.55 -22.44
C ASP A 183 3.17 -16.82 -22.20
N ASP A 184 3.45 -17.55 -21.11
CA ASP A 184 2.72 -18.79 -20.77
C ASP A 184 1.27 -18.52 -20.36
N LEU A 185 1.03 -17.42 -19.64
CA LEU A 185 -0.32 -16.93 -19.33
C LEU A 185 -1.07 -16.53 -20.60
N ASN A 186 -0.43 -15.81 -21.52
CA ASN A 186 -1.02 -15.42 -22.81
C ASN A 186 -1.33 -16.63 -23.70
N ILE A 187 -0.45 -17.63 -23.72
CA ILE A 187 -0.67 -18.89 -24.45
C ILE A 187 -1.83 -19.67 -23.84
N SER A 188 -1.89 -19.74 -22.51
CA SER A 188 -2.97 -20.44 -21.80
C SER A 188 -4.32 -19.75 -21.99
N GLN A 189 -4.38 -18.42 -21.97
CA GLN A 189 -5.59 -17.66 -22.27
C GLN A 189 -6.05 -17.83 -23.73
N LYS A 190 -5.12 -17.89 -24.69
CA LYS A 190 -5.43 -18.20 -26.10
C LYS A 190 -5.94 -19.62 -26.34
N LYS A 191 -5.70 -20.55 -25.42
CA LYS A 191 -6.21 -21.93 -25.50
C LYS A 191 -7.58 -22.10 -24.84
N THR A 192 -8.01 -21.10 -24.07
CA THR A 192 -9.26 -21.14 -23.29
C THR A 192 -10.35 -20.25 -23.91
N LEU A 193 -10.02 -19.49 -24.96
CA LEU A 193 -10.91 -18.80 -25.89
C LEU A 193 -10.95 -19.57 -27.22
#